data_AF-A0A382F040-F1
#
_entry.id   AF-A0A382F040-F1
#
_cell.length_a   1.000
_cell.length_b   1.000
_cell.length_c   1.000
_cell.angle_alpha   90.00
_cell.angle_beta   90.00
_cell.angle_gamma   90.00
#
_symmetry.space_group_name_H-M   'P 1'
#
loop_
_entity.id
_entity.type
_entity.pdbx_description
1 polymer ?
#
loop_
_entity_poly.entity_id
_entity_poly.type
_entity_poly.pdbx_seq_one_letter_code
_entity_poly.pdbx_strand_id
1 'polypeptide(L)'
;MNNLTPTRCFIATLMLSVACSAPTLAQDQPLSPKQTGAPWPDWELADFQPKSPRFNETYGRSHFHGRVTFVALLATWCSYCKTQIEKMEEMRIELAANRIEVNFVAVNIDSGASEQNEFTSRCSFPLFQDTQLVNAFELHQGGKDDYYIYNERGELSDFFPFRGNRESDLASPEGYANVKQAILDAPFQSRLSVDTVAAVKIDGIAGRTYQIDFSEDLGDKKHWKALKIVTIDADQFIYVDLEATRLRKQRFYQVEEVP
;
A
#
# COMPACT_ATOMS: atom_id res chain seq x y z
N MET A 1 -35.30 81.13 -22.34
CA MET A 1 -34.92 81.11 -20.91
C MET A 1 -34.44 79.69 -20.61
N ASN A 2 -33.17 79.57 -20.18
CA ASN A 2 -32.55 78.63 -19.24
C ASN A 2 -33.17 77.20 -19.13
N ASN A 3 -32.45 76.09 -19.03
CA ASN A 3 -31.04 75.74 -18.93
C ASN A 3 -30.97 74.19 -18.91
N LEU A 4 -29.88 73.63 -19.45
CA LEU A 4 -29.13 72.44 -18.99
C LEU A 4 -29.86 71.09 -18.76
N THR A 5 -29.41 70.05 -19.45
CA THR A 5 -28.83 68.85 -18.81
C THR A 5 -27.98 68.02 -19.79
N PRO A 6 -26.97 67.26 -19.33
CA PRO A 6 -25.82 66.88 -20.14
C PRO A 6 -25.78 65.42 -20.60
N THR A 7 -25.03 65.23 -21.67
CA THR A 7 -24.52 63.99 -22.26
C THR A 7 -23.91 63.02 -21.25
N ARG A 8 -24.26 61.74 -21.33
CA ARG A 8 -23.43 60.63 -20.83
C ARG A 8 -23.36 59.52 -21.86
N CYS A 9 -22.27 59.50 -22.62
CA CYS A 9 -21.81 58.33 -23.37
C CYS A 9 -21.32 57.27 -22.37
N PHE A 10 -21.93 56.09 -22.37
CA PHE A 10 -21.36 54.92 -21.71
C PHE A 10 -20.63 54.08 -22.75
N ILE A 11 -19.29 54.07 -22.67
CA ILE A 11 -18.45 53.08 -23.34
C ILE A 11 -18.40 51.86 -22.42
N ALA A 12 -18.99 50.75 -22.86
CA ALA A 12 -18.89 49.48 -22.16
C ALA A 12 -17.65 48.72 -22.69
N THR A 13 -16.62 48.63 -21.85
CA THR A 13 -15.41 47.85 -22.14
C THR A 13 -15.67 46.38 -21.85
N LEU A 14 -15.70 45.55 -22.90
CA LEU A 14 -15.85 44.10 -22.79
C LEU A 14 -14.49 43.49 -22.41
N MET A 15 -14.31 43.14 -21.13
CA MET A 15 -13.14 42.38 -20.67
C MET A 15 -13.34 40.90 -20.98
N LEU A 16 -12.56 40.38 -21.93
CA LEU A 16 -12.52 38.95 -22.27
C LEU A 16 -11.58 38.24 -21.28
N SER A 17 -12.13 37.66 -20.22
CA SER A 17 -11.37 36.84 -19.28
C SER A 17 -11.04 35.48 -19.90
N VAL A 18 -9.78 35.29 -20.30
CA VAL A 18 -9.24 33.97 -20.66
C VAL A 18 -9.18 33.12 -19.39
N ALA A 19 -10.09 32.17 -19.24
CA ALA A 19 -10.06 31.19 -18.18
C ALA A 19 -8.93 30.19 -18.45
N CYS A 20 -7.82 30.33 -17.74
CA CYS A 20 -6.76 29.33 -17.68
C CYS A 20 -7.36 28.03 -17.11
N SER A 21 -7.64 27.07 -17.99
CA SER A 21 -8.01 25.71 -17.60
C SER A 21 -6.73 25.00 -17.20
N ALA A 22 -6.39 25.02 -15.90
CA ALA A 22 -5.35 24.14 -15.38
C ALA A 22 -5.81 22.69 -15.56
N PRO A 23 -4.98 21.78 -16.10
CA PRO A 23 -5.32 20.37 -16.12
C PRO A 23 -5.44 19.87 -14.69
N THR A 24 -6.64 19.44 -14.31
CA THR A 24 -6.90 18.74 -13.07
C THR A 24 -6.05 17.47 -13.09
N LEU A 25 -5.02 17.39 -12.24
CA LEU A 25 -4.42 16.11 -11.87
C LEU A 25 -5.57 15.22 -11.42
N ALA A 26 -5.83 14.14 -12.17
CA ALA A 26 -6.74 13.09 -11.73
C ALA A 26 -6.19 12.59 -10.38
N GLN A 27 -6.85 12.96 -9.28
CA GLN A 27 -6.63 12.25 -8.02
C GLN A 27 -7.13 10.83 -8.27
N ASP A 28 -6.19 9.88 -8.34
CA ASP A 28 -6.53 8.45 -8.31
C ASP A 28 -7.48 8.24 -7.14
N GLN A 29 -8.68 7.72 -7.43
CA GLN A 29 -9.60 7.33 -6.38
C GLN A 29 -8.91 6.27 -5.52
N PRO A 30 -9.04 6.33 -4.18
CA PRO A 30 -8.42 5.34 -3.32
C PRO A 30 -8.93 3.94 -3.71
N LEU A 31 -7.99 3.03 -3.97
CA LEU A 31 -8.29 1.63 -4.26
C LEU A 31 -9.17 1.08 -3.14
N SER A 32 -10.24 0.35 -3.49
CA SER A 32 -11.01 -0.39 -2.49
C SER A 32 -10.07 -1.38 -1.78
N PRO A 33 -10.17 -1.58 -0.44
CA PRO A 33 -9.40 -2.58 0.30
C PRO A 33 -9.57 -4.02 -0.20
N LYS A 34 -10.55 -4.29 -1.08
CA LYS A 34 -10.80 -5.59 -1.72
C LYS A 34 -10.20 -5.72 -3.12
N GLN A 35 -9.60 -4.65 -3.63
CA GLN A 35 -9.00 -4.62 -4.96
C GLN A 35 -7.53 -5.05 -4.88
N THR A 36 -7.09 -5.92 -5.80
CA THR A 36 -5.68 -6.31 -5.90
C THR A 36 -4.77 -5.08 -6.02
N GLY A 37 -3.68 -5.08 -5.26
CA GLY A 37 -2.75 -3.95 -5.14
C GLY A 37 -3.15 -2.92 -4.08
N ALA A 38 -4.34 -2.99 -3.49
CA ALA A 38 -4.72 -2.10 -2.40
C ALA A 38 -3.87 -2.37 -1.15
N PRO A 39 -3.46 -1.34 -0.41
CA PRO A 39 -2.72 -1.54 0.82
C PRO A 39 -3.60 -2.20 1.89
N TRP A 40 -3.00 -3.03 2.74
CA TRP A 40 -3.64 -3.45 3.98
C TRP A 40 -4.08 -2.21 4.76
N PRO A 41 -5.37 -2.12 5.17
CA PRO A 41 -5.88 -1.05 6.01
C PRO A 41 -5.08 -0.78 7.29
N ASP A 42 -4.90 0.49 7.63
CA ASP A 42 -4.17 0.85 8.85
C ASP A 42 -5.08 0.73 10.08
N TRP A 43 -4.80 -0.28 10.91
CA TRP A 43 -5.34 -0.44 12.26
C TRP A 43 -4.31 -1.06 13.19
N GLU A 44 -4.46 -0.81 14.48
CA GLU A 44 -3.74 -1.51 15.54
C GLU A 44 -4.74 -2.04 16.55
N LEU A 45 -4.61 -3.31 16.90
CA LEU A 45 -5.52 -4.01 17.81
C LEU A 45 -4.71 -4.79 18.84
N ALA A 46 -5.34 -5.08 19.97
CA ALA A 46 -4.72 -5.90 21.02
C ALA A 46 -4.68 -7.37 20.58
N ASP A 47 -3.49 -7.98 20.66
CA ASP A 47 -3.31 -9.41 20.46
C ASP A 47 -3.63 -10.18 21.74
N PHE A 48 -4.67 -11.01 21.67
CA PHE A 48 -5.16 -11.79 22.80
C PHE A 48 -4.67 -13.25 22.79
N GLN A 49 -3.78 -13.65 21.88
CA GLN A 49 -3.25 -15.02 21.80
C GLN A 49 -2.07 -15.24 22.77
N PRO A 50 -2.19 -16.06 23.83
CA PRO A 50 -1.11 -16.27 24.80
C PRO A 50 0.13 -16.97 24.23
N LYS A 51 0.00 -17.68 23.10
CA LYS A 51 1.11 -18.35 22.41
C LYS A 51 1.79 -17.47 21.37
N SER A 52 1.29 -16.27 21.09
CA SER A 52 1.88 -15.39 20.11
C SER A 52 3.12 -14.70 20.69
N PRO A 53 4.07 -14.25 19.86
CA PRO A 53 5.26 -13.56 20.35
C PRO A 53 5.00 -12.22 21.04
N ARG A 54 3.82 -11.62 20.81
CA ARG A 54 3.46 -10.26 21.23
C ARG A 54 2.13 -10.22 21.98
N PHE A 55 1.85 -11.29 22.74
CA PHE A 55 0.66 -11.38 23.56
C PHE A 55 0.48 -10.13 24.45
N ASN A 56 -0.74 -9.57 24.48
CA ASN A 56 -1.14 -8.33 25.14
C ASN A 56 -0.51 -7.04 24.60
N GLU A 57 0.22 -7.07 23.49
CA GLU A 57 0.64 -5.85 22.79
C GLU A 57 -0.47 -5.38 21.82
N THR A 58 -0.50 -4.08 21.55
CA THR A 58 -1.33 -3.48 20.50
C THR A 58 -0.47 -3.18 19.30
N TYR A 59 -0.81 -3.76 18.16
CA TYR A 59 -0.02 -3.63 16.93
C TYR A 59 -0.82 -3.98 15.68
N GLY A 60 -0.24 -3.74 14.51
CA GLY A 60 -0.90 -3.93 13.23
C GLY A 60 0.08 -4.11 12.06
N ARG A 61 -0.30 -3.56 10.88
CA ARG A 61 0.36 -3.78 9.59
C ARG A 61 1.89 -3.70 9.63
N SER A 62 2.45 -2.72 10.35
CA SER A 62 3.90 -2.47 10.41
C SER A 62 4.73 -3.70 10.82
N HIS A 63 4.14 -4.60 11.61
CA HIS A 63 4.83 -5.81 12.11
C HIS A 63 4.81 -6.99 11.14
N PHE A 64 3.98 -6.94 10.10
CA PHE A 64 3.78 -8.04 9.16
C PHE A 64 4.51 -7.84 7.82
N HIS A 65 5.17 -6.69 7.64
CA HIS A 65 5.94 -6.39 6.43
C HIS A 65 7.06 -7.40 6.16
N GLY A 66 7.35 -7.61 4.87
CA GLY A 66 8.42 -8.50 4.42
C GLY A 66 8.03 -9.97 4.33
N ARG A 67 6.76 -10.32 4.59
CA ARG A 67 6.23 -11.69 4.44
C ARG A 67 4.80 -11.66 3.92
N VAL A 68 4.41 -12.69 3.16
CA VAL A 68 3.00 -12.91 2.82
C VAL A 68 2.19 -13.02 4.11
N THR A 69 1.04 -12.37 4.15
CA THR A 69 0.16 -12.38 5.33
C THR A 69 -1.26 -12.78 4.96
N PHE A 70 -1.76 -13.80 5.64
CA PHE A 70 -3.13 -14.27 5.54
C PHE A 70 -3.94 -13.75 6.73
N VAL A 71 -4.94 -12.91 6.45
CA VAL A 71 -5.83 -12.28 7.42
C VAL A 71 -7.23 -12.85 7.28
N ALA A 72 -7.80 -13.33 8.38
CA ALA A 72 -9.18 -13.80 8.44
C ALA A 72 -10.04 -12.93 9.37
N LEU A 73 -11.22 -12.54 8.92
CA LEU A 73 -12.21 -11.82 9.72
C LEU A 73 -13.19 -12.83 10.32
N LEU A 74 -13.09 -13.12 11.61
CA LEU A 74 -13.78 -14.25 12.23
C LEU A 74 -14.54 -13.84 13.51
N ALA A 75 -15.38 -14.74 14.01
CA ALA A 75 -16.05 -14.56 15.30
C ALA A 75 -15.85 -15.79 16.19
N THR A 76 -15.35 -15.57 17.40
CA THR A 76 -15.10 -16.62 18.40
C THR A 76 -16.33 -17.44 18.76
N TRP A 77 -17.52 -16.82 18.78
CA TRP A 77 -18.78 -17.51 19.08
C TRP A 77 -19.30 -18.40 17.93
N CYS A 78 -18.73 -18.30 16.73
CA CYS A 78 -19.23 -18.96 15.55
C CYS A 78 -18.58 -20.33 15.34
N SER A 79 -19.37 -21.42 15.36
CA SER A 79 -18.87 -22.78 15.16
C SER A 79 -18.11 -22.98 13.85
N TYR A 80 -18.57 -22.36 12.76
CA TYR A 80 -17.86 -22.38 11.49
C TYR A 80 -16.47 -21.75 11.63
N CYS A 81 -16.37 -20.56 12.24
CA CYS A 81 -15.08 -19.87 12.43
C CYS A 81 -14.11 -20.68 13.31
N LYS A 82 -14.61 -21.41 14.31
CA LYS A 82 -13.79 -22.31 15.15
C LYS A 82 -13.14 -23.41 14.31
N THR A 83 -13.85 -23.98 13.34
CA THR A 83 -13.26 -24.94 12.41
C THR A 83 -12.27 -24.26 11.47
N GLN A 84 -12.61 -23.07 10.94
CA GLN A 84 -11.69 -22.35 10.05
C GLN A 84 -10.36 -22.04 10.75
N ILE A 85 -10.37 -21.62 12.01
CA ILE A 85 -9.14 -21.26 12.73
C ILE A 85 -8.23 -22.48 13.02
N GLU A 86 -8.81 -23.66 13.26
CA GLU A 86 -8.07 -24.92 13.36
C GLU A 86 -7.40 -25.25 12.02
N LYS A 87 -8.11 -25.06 10.91
CA LYS A 87 -7.58 -25.28 9.55
C LYS A 87 -6.52 -24.26 9.15
N MET A 88 -6.63 -23.01 9.61
CA MET A 88 -5.56 -22.03 9.47
C MET A 88 -4.29 -22.48 10.19
N GLU A 89 -4.40 -23.03 11.40
CA GLU A 89 -3.26 -23.56 12.14
C GLU A 89 -2.64 -24.78 11.44
N GLU A 90 -3.46 -25.72 10.95
CA GLU A 90 -2.99 -26.84 10.12
C GLU A 90 -2.20 -26.35 8.90
N MET A 91 -2.72 -25.35 8.18
CA MET A 91 -2.05 -24.77 7.01
C MET A 91 -0.74 -24.06 7.38
N ARG A 92 -0.72 -23.33 8.50
CA ARG A 92 0.49 -22.69 9.01
C ARG A 92 1.59 -23.72 9.29
N ILE A 93 1.24 -24.83 9.95
CA ILE A 93 2.17 -25.92 10.25
C ILE A 93 2.65 -26.58 8.95
N GLU A 94 1.75 -26.84 8.01
CA GLU A 94 2.06 -27.44 6.72
C GLU A 94 3.05 -26.56 5.91
N LEU A 95 2.77 -25.27 5.79
CA LEU A 95 3.65 -24.34 5.06
C LEU A 95 5.02 -24.21 5.75
N ALA A 96 5.04 -24.10 7.08
CA ALA A 96 6.28 -24.04 7.85
C ALA A 96 7.13 -25.32 7.68
N ALA A 97 6.51 -26.51 7.65
CA ALA A 97 7.20 -27.77 7.38
C ALA A 97 7.86 -27.79 5.98
N ASN A 98 7.32 -27.02 5.04
CA ASN A 98 7.87 -26.81 3.70
C ASN A 98 8.80 -25.59 3.60
N ARG A 99 9.19 -24.98 4.73
CA ARG A 99 10.04 -23.77 4.82
C ARG A 99 9.43 -22.54 4.14
N ILE A 100 8.11 -22.48 4.08
CA ILE A 100 7.36 -21.33 3.57
C ILE A 100 6.83 -20.57 4.78
N GLU A 101 7.43 -19.40 5.04
CA GLU A 101 7.07 -18.58 6.19
C GLU A 101 5.99 -17.57 5.80
N VAL A 102 4.81 -17.70 6.42
CA VAL A 102 3.63 -16.86 6.18
C VAL A 102 3.13 -16.35 7.53
N ASN A 103 2.74 -15.08 7.59
CA ASN A 103 2.06 -14.55 8.75
C ASN A 103 0.59 -14.99 8.69
N PHE A 104 0.10 -15.61 9.76
CA PHE A 104 -1.32 -15.92 9.93
C PHE A 104 -1.89 -14.97 10.98
N VAL A 105 -3.02 -14.35 10.66
CA VAL A 105 -3.69 -13.37 11.51
C VAL A 105 -5.18 -13.63 11.47
N ALA A 106 -5.83 -13.63 12.63
CA ALA A 106 -7.29 -13.53 12.68
C ALA A 106 -7.71 -12.29 13.47
N VAL A 107 -8.68 -11.55 12.95
CA VAL A 107 -9.35 -10.46 13.66
C VAL A 107 -10.69 -10.99 14.14
N ASN A 108 -10.87 -11.04 15.45
CA ASN A 108 -12.12 -11.40 16.09
C ASN A 108 -13.06 -10.19 16.09
N ILE A 109 -14.31 -10.40 15.69
CA ILE A 109 -15.36 -9.38 15.75
C ILE A 109 -15.54 -8.85 17.19
N ASP A 110 -15.94 -7.57 17.32
CA ASP A 110 -16.22 -6.90 18.60
C ASP A 110 -17.12 -7.74 19.54
N SER A 111 -18.21 -8.28 18.99
CA SER A 111 -19.16 -9.13 19.74
C SER A 111 -18.59 -10.47 20.23
N GLY A 112 -17.37 -10.85 19.81
CA GLY A 112 -16.72 -12.09 20.19
C GLY A 112 -15.81 -12.00 21.43
N ALA A 113 -15.67 -10.82 22.05
CA ALA A 113 -14.67 -10.61 23.10
C ALA A 113 -14.80 -11.57 24.31
N SER A 114 -16.02 -11.97 24.69
CA SER A 114 -16.24 -12.87 25.83
C SER A 114 -15.89 -14.34 25.57
N GLU A 115 -15.63 -14.73 24.32
CA GLU A 115 -15.38 -16.11 23.91
C GLU A 115 -13.98 -16.32 23.30
N GLN A 116 -13.03 -15.42 23.58
CA GLN A 116 -11.65 -15.49 23.06
C GLN A 116 -10.97 -16.85 23.31
N ASN A 117 -11.31 -17.54 24.40
CA ASN A 117 -10.81 -18.88 24.72
C ASN A 117 -11.09 -19.92 23.63
N GLU A 118 -12.16 -19.74 22.86
CA GLU A 118 -12.50 -20.63 21.75
C GLU A 118 -11.41 -20.59 20.67
N PHE A 119 -10.81 -19.43 20.41
CA PHE A 119 -9.72 -19.33 19.43
C PHE A 119 -8.35 -19.62 20.03
N THR A 120 -8.04 -19.09 21.23
CA THR A 120 -6.70 -19.25 21.83
C THR A 120 -6.33 -20.71 22.11
N SER A 121 -7.32 -21.57 22.33
CA SER A 121 -7.13 -23.01 22.52
C SER A 121 -6.82 -23.78 21.23
N ARG A 122 -7.07 -23.19 20.04
CA ARG A 122 -7.07 -23.90 18.74
C ARG A 122 -5.91 -23.56 17.82
N CYS A 123 -5.28 -22.40 18.01
CA CYS A 123 -4.12 -21.99 17.21
C CYS A 123 -3.01 -21.40 18.07
N SER A 124 -1.91 -20.99 17.42
CA SER A 124 -0.80 -20.29 18.08
C SER A 124 -0.38 -18.99 17.40
N PHE A 125 -1.01 -18.62 16.28
CA PHE A 125 -0.72 -17.37 15.58
C PHE A 125 -1.49 -16.17 16.18
N PRO A 126 -1.05 -14.92 15.96
CA PRO A 126 -1.69 -13.73 16.50
C PRO A 126 -3.20 -13.65 16.29
N LEU A 127 -3.92 -13.27 17.34
CA LEU A 127 -5.36 -13.10 17.34
C LEU A 127 -5.71 -11.71 17.84
N PHE A 128 -6.33 -10.89 17.01
CA PHE A 128 -6.64 -9.50 17.34
C PHE A 128 -8.09 -9.34 17.73
N GLN A 129 -8.36 -8.62 18.81
CA GLN A 129 -9.72 -8.28 19.20
C GLN A 129 -10.14 -6.95 18.56
N ASP A 130 -11.09 -6.98 17.64
CA ASP A 130 -11.67 -5.75 17.10
C ASP A 130 -12.49 -5.02 18.17
N THR A 131 -12.68 -3.71 17.96
CA THR A 131 -13.47 -2.84 18.84
C THR A 131 -14.35 -1.93 17.99
N GLN A 132 -15.43 -1.41 18.56
CA GLN A 132 -16.27 -0.42 17.87
C GLN A 132 -15.51 0.84 17.43
N LEU A 133 -14.44 1.21 18.15
CA LEU A 133 -13.65 2.40 17.85
C LEU A 133 -12.74 2.20 16.63
N VAL A 134 -12.06 1.04 16.55
CA VAL A 134 -11.12 0.75 15.46
C VAL A 134 -11.87 0.21 14.24
N ASN A 135 -12.83 -0.69 14.47
CA ASN A 135 -13.70 -1.29 13.46
C ASN A 135 -12.91 -1.82 12.25
N ALA A 136 -11.95 -2.69 12.52
CA ALA A 136 -11.08 -3.26 11.51
C ALA A 136 -11.86 -4.00 10.42
N PHE A 137 -12.99 -4.62 10.74
CA PHE A 137 -13.87 -5.23 9.75
C PHE A 137 -14.32 -4.22 8.69
N GLU A 138 -14.81 -3.05 9.10
CA GLU A 138 -15.25 -1.98 8.19
C GLU A 138 -14.06 -1.37 7.42
N LEU A 139 -12.89 -1.25 8.05
CA LEU A 139 -11.67 -0.78 7.37
C LEU A 139 -11.25 -1.73 6.22
N HIS A 140 -11.47 -3.04 6.39
CA HIS A 140 -11.32 -4.04 5.32
C HIS A 140 -12.52 -4.07 4.35
N GLN A 141 -13.57 -3.30 4.63
CA GLN A 141 -14.90 -3.38 4.01
C GLN A 141 -15.48 -4.80 4.06
N GLY A 142 -15.03 -5.62 5.01
CA GLY A 142 -15.23 -7.07 5.02
C GLY A 142 -16.38 -7.52 5.93
N GLY A 143 -16.83 -8.75 5.69
CA GLY A 143 -17.76 -9.47 6.54
C GLY A 143 -17.08 -10.54 7.39
N LYS A 144 -17.83 -11.08 8.35
CA LYS A 144 -17.44 -12.31 9.05
C LYS A 144 -17.28 -13.44 8.02
N ASP A 145 -16.21 -14.22 8.16
CA ASP A 145 -15.76 -15.32 7.31
C ASP A 145 -15.06 -14.89 6.00
N ASP A 146 -14.76 -13.60 5.83
CA ASP A 146 -13.93 -13.11 4.72
C ASP A 146 -12.44 -13.33 4.99
N TYR A 147 -11.69 -13.63 3.92
CA TYR A 147 -10.24 -13.73 3.98
C TYR A 147 -9.51 -12.80 3.00
N TYR A 148 -8.34 -12.32 3.42
CA TYR A 148 -7.47 -11.43 2.68
C TYR A 148 -6.05 -12.00 2.67
N ILE A 149 -5.39 -11.99 1.52
CA ILE A 149 -4.01 -12.42 1.38
C ILE A 149 -3.21 -11.22 0.86
N TYR A 150 -2.26 -10.77 1.67
CA TYR A 150 -1.36 -9.67 1.37
C TYR A 150 0.03 -10.18 0.99
N ASN A 151 0.68 -9.55 0.03
CA ASN A 151 2.07 -9.82 -0.33
C ASN A 151 3.05 -9.20 0.71
N GLU A 152 4.36 -9.38 0.49
CA GLU A 152 5.42 -8.89 1.37
C GLU A 152 5.51 -7.36 1.46
N ARG A 153 4.87 -6.64 0.54
CA ARG A 153 4.75 -5.17 0.57
C ARG A 153 3.52 -4.69 1.34
N GLY A 154 2.70 -5.61 1.83
CA GLY A 154 1.42 -5.30 2.47
C GLY A 154 0.34 -4.86 1.48
N GLU A 155 0.44 -5.28 0.21
CA GLU A 155 -0.56 -5.03 -0.82
C GLU A 155 -1.42 -6.28 -1.01
N LEU A 156 -2.72 -6.11 -1.22
CA LEU A 156 -3.65 -7.21 -1.41
C LEU A 156 -3.30 -7.98 -2.68
N SER A 157 -3.00 -9.26 -2.54
CA SER A 157 -2.83 -10.18 -3.66
C SER A 157 -4.16 -10.81 -4.04
N ASP A 158 -4.92 -11.30 -3.05
CA ASP A 158 -6.17 -12.02 -3.28
C ASP A 158 -7.17 -11.83 -2.13
N PHE A 159 -8.46 -11.98 -2.44
CA PHE A 159 -9.59 -11.81 -1.52
C PHE A 159 -10.63 -12.92 -1.70
N PHE A 160 -11.08 -13.50 -0.60
CA PHE A 160 -12.11 -14.53 -0.56
C PHE A 160 -13.29 -14.03 0.27
N PRO A 161 -14.36 -13.53 -0.38
CA PRO A 161 -15.59 -13.22 0.35
C PRO A 161 -16.27 -14.50 0.81
N PHE A 162 -16.92 -14.47 1.97
CA PHE A 162 -17.74 -15.56 2.45
C PHE A 162 -18.80 -15.94 1.42
N ARG A 163 -18.86 -17.22 1.06
CA ARG A 163 -19.74 -17.75 -0.01
C ARG A 163 -19.55 -17.04 -1.35
N GLY A 164 -18.32 -16.60 -1.63
CA GLY A 164 -17.92 -16.13 -2.94
C GLY A 164 -17.98 -17.23 -4.00
N ASN A 165 -17.71 -16.86 -5.24
CA ASN A 165 -17.73 -17.81 -6.37
C ASN A 165 -16.62 -18.87 -6.29
N ARG A 166 -15.54 -18.58 -5.55
CA ARG A 166 -14.43 -19.51 -5.33
C ARG A 166 -14.56 -20.06 -3.92
N GLU A 167 -14.64 -21.39 -3.80
CA GLU A 167 -14.76 -22.07 -2.51
C GLU A 167 -13.62 -21.66 -1.58
N SER A 168 -13.98 -21.35 -0.34
CA SER A 168 -13.07 -20.84 0.69
C SER A 168 -13.26 -21.52 2.05
N ASP A 169 -14.17 -22.48 2.18
CA ASP A 169 -14.27 -23.31 3.38
C ASP A 169 -13.00 -24.16 3.51
N LEU A 170 -12.17 -23.83 4.49
CA LEU A 170 -10.91 -24.52 4.77
C LEU A 170 -11.14 -25.94 5.30
N ALA A 171 -12.35 -26.28 5.73
CA ALA A 171 -12.70 -27.67 6.07
C ALA A 171 -12.96 -28.52 4.82
N SER A 172 -13.28 -27.89 3.69
CA SER A 172 -13.41 -28.57 2.40
C SER A 172 -12.03 -28.74 1.73
N PRO A 173 -11.75 -29.88 1.07
CA PRO A 173 -10.49 -30.05 0.34
C PRO A 173 -10.27 -28.98 -0.74
N GLU A 174 -11.34 -28.54 -1.42
CA GLU A 174 -11.28 -27.52 -2.47
C GLU A 174 -10.97 -26.13 -1.91
N GLY A 175 -11.70 -25.69 -0.88
CA GLY A 175 -11.48 -24.39 -0.25
C GLY A 175 -10.10 -24.27 0.39
N TYR A 176 -9.65 -25.32 1.09
CA TYR A 176 -8.29 -25.38 1.63
C TYR A 176 -7.23 -25.24 0.53
N ALA A 177 -7.38 -25.99 -0.57
CA ALA A 177 -6.45 -25.93 -1.71
C ALA A 177 -6.46 -24.55 -2.38
N ASN A 178 -7.63 -23.94 -2.59
CA ASN A 178 -7.76 -22.62 -3.21
C ASN A 178 -7.05 -21.54 -2.39
N VAL A 179 -7.28 -21.49 -1.08
CA VAL A 179 -6.65 -20.49 -0.20
C VAL A 179 -5.15 -20.73 -0.10
N LYS A 180 -4.71 -21.99 0.07
CA LYS A 180 -3.29 -22.33 0.10
C LYS A 180 -2.58 -21.91 -1.19
N GLN A 181 -3.17 -22.20 -2.35
CA GLN A 181 -2.59 -21.82 -3.63
C GLN A 181 -2.47 -20.29 -3.77
N ALA A 182 -3.50 -19.54 -3.36
CA ALA A 182 -3.45 -18.09 -3.37
C ALA A 182 -2.35 -17.52 -2.45
N ILE A 183 -2.07 -18.15 -1.31
CA ILE A 183 -0.94 -17.80 -0.43
C ILE A 183 0.40 -18.06 -1.14
N LEU A 184 0.53 -19.18 -1.85
CA LEU A 184 1.75 -19.55 -2.59
C LEU A 184 2.02 -18.64 -3.79
N ASP A 185 0.98 -18.09 -4.40
CA ASP A 185 1.07 -17.18 -5.54
C ASP A 185 1.25 -15.71 -5.14
N ALA A 186 0.99 -15.38 -3.87
CA ALA A 186 1.07 -14.02 -3.33
C ALA A 186 2.45 -13.36 -3.28
N PRO A 187 3.59 -14.08 -3.20
CA PRO A 187 4.90 -13.45 -3.14
C PRO A 187 5.13 -12.43 -4.26
N PHE A 188 5.60 -11.24 -3.88
CA PHE A 188 5.90 -10.18 -4.82
C PHE A 188 7.03 -10.63 -5.75
N GLN A 189 6.68 -10.80 -7.03
CA GLN A 189 7.65 -11.15 -8.06
C GLN A 189 8.56 -9.96 -8.36
N SER A 190 9.67 -9.88 -7.62
CA SER A 190 10.72 -8.90 -7.88
C SER A 190 11.26 -9.08 -9.29
N ARG A 191 11.17 -8.02 -10.10
CA ARG A 191 11.83 -7.96 -11.41
C ARG A 191 13.19 -7.33 -11.22
N LEU A 192 14.22 -8.16 -11.22
CA LEU A 192 15.61 -7.70 -11.28
C LEU A 192 15.97 -7.49 -12.76
N SER A 193 16.36 -6.27 -13.12
CA SER A 193 16.98 -5.98 -14.42
C SER A 193 18.44 -5.61 -14.22
N VAL A 194 19.27 -5.95 -15.20
CA VAL A 194 20.66 -5.49 -15.29
C VAL A 194 20.71 -4.54 -16.47
N ASP A 195 20.76 -3.26 -16.16
CA ASP A 195 20.84 -2.21 -17.16
C ASP A 195 22.04 -1.31 -16.90
N THR A 196 22.68 -0.82 -17.97
CA THR A 196 23.61 0.30 -17.83
C THR A 196 22.79 1.57 -17.60
N VAL A 197 23.01 2.19 -16.45
CA VAL A 197 22.34 3.42 -16.02
C VAL A 197 23.36 4.55 -15.98
N ALA A 198 22.90 5.78 -16.22
CA ALA A 198 23.70 6.95 -15.93
C ALA A 198 23.65 7.22 -14.43
N ALA A 199 24.82 7.34 -13.81
CA ALA A 199 24.98 7.73 -12.42
C ALA A 199 25.62 9.12 -12.37
N VAL A 200 24.97 10.05 -11.67
CA VAL A 200 25.52 11.38 -11.40
C VAL A 200 26.08 11.36 -9.99
N LYS A 201 27.41 11.44 -9.89
CA LYS A 201 28.10 11.61 -8.61
C LYS A 201 28.10 13.09 -8.25
N ILE A 202 27.63 13.39 -7.05
CA ILE A 202 27.67 14.72 -6.44
C ILE A 202 28.70 14.66 -5.31
N ASP A 203 29.80 15.39 -5.48
CA ASP A 203 30.77 15.69 -4.43
C ASP A 203 30.36 17.03 -3.79
N GLY A 204 29.54 16.97 -2.73
CA GLY A 204 28.87 18.13 -2.12
C GLY A 204 29.10 18.25 -0.62
N ILE A 205 28.20 18.94 0.08
CA ILE A 205 28.21 19.08 1.55
C ILE A 205 26.90 18.51 2.10
N ALA A 206 27.01 17.63 3.09
CA ALA A 206 25.85 17.09 3.81
C ALA A 206 24.92 18.22 4.32
N GLY A 207 23.62 18.04 4.14
CA GLY A 207 22.57 19.00 4.50
C GLY A 207 22.27 20.06 3.44
N ARG A 208 23.01 20.12 2.32
CA ARG A 208 22.76 21.06 1.22
C ARG A 208 21.89 20.46 0.13
N THR A 209 21.23 21.35 -0.62
CA THR A 209 20.32 21.00 -1.70
C THR A 209 20.94 21.25 -3.05
N TYR A 210 20.77 20.30 -3.96
CA TYR A 210 21.30 20.32 -5.31
C TYR A 210 20.18 20.05 -6.32
N GLN A 211 20.14 20.82 -7.40
CA GLN A 211 19.32 20.57 -8.57
C GLN A 211 20.14 19.81 -9.62
N ILE A 212 19.60 18.68 -10.05
CA ILE A 212 20.11 17.87 -11.15
C ILE A 212 19.22 18.17 -12.36
N ASP A 213 19.85 18.60 -13.44
CA ASP A 213 19.19 18.77 -14.74
C ASP A 213 19.76 17.79 -15.75
N PHE A 214 18.99 17.52 -16.79
CA PHE A 214 19.45 16.76 -17.95
C PHE A 214 19.20 17.48 -19.27
N SER A 215 20.00 17.15 -20.27
CA SER A 215 19.70 17.45 -21.68
C SER A 215 19.84 16.19 -22.52
N GLU A 216 19.00 16.05 -23.55
CA GLU A 216 19.07 14.97 -24.55
C GLU A 216 20.02 15.34 -25.70
N ASP A 217 20.34 16.63 -25.85
CA ASP A 217 21.28 17.17 -26.84
C ASP A 217 21.94 18.42 -26.25
N LEU A 218 23.27 18.44 -26.21
CA LEU A 218 23.98 19.62 -25.71
C LEU A 218 23.91 20.78 -26.71
N GLY A 219 23.89 20.52 -28.02
CA GLY A 219 23.87 21.55 -29.07
C GLY A 219 24.73 22.79 -28.76
N ASP A 220 24.40 23.93 -29.35
CA ASP A 220 25.02 25.21 -28.99
C ASP A 220 24.30 25.89 -27.82
N LYS A 221 23.00 25.65 -27.68
CA LYS A 221 22.11 26.37 -26.74
C LYS A 221 21.85 25.64 -25.42
N LYS A 222 22.32 24.39 -25.25
CA LYS A 222 22.13 23.53 -24.07
C LYS A 222 20.75 23.64 -23.43
N HIS A 223 19.80 22.87 -23.96
CA HIS A 223 18.42 22.86 -23.44
C HIS A 223 18.28 21.96 -22.21
N TRP A 224 18.56 22.53 -21.04
CA TRP A 224 18.42 21.84 -19.75
C TRP A 224 16.96 21.67 -19.31
N LYS A 225 16.63 20.48 -18.80
CA LYS A 225 15.35 20.12 -18.21
C LYS A 225 15.58 19.65 -16.78
N ALA A 226 14.78 20.14 -15.84
CA ALA A 226 14.84 19.70 -14.45
C ALA A 226 14.59 18.19 -14.32
N LEU A 227 15.48 17.50 -13.61
CA LEU A 227 15.36 16.07 -13.33
C LEU A 227 14.95 15.83 -11.88
N LYS A 228 15.73 16.37 -10.94
CA LYS A 228 15.54 16.11 -9.51
C LYS A 228 16.17 17.22 -8.68
N ILE A 229 15.49 17.57 -7.59
CA ILE A 229 16.09 18.35 -6.49
C ILE A 229 16.31 17.38 -5.32
N VAL A 230 17.50 17.42 -4.73
CA VAL A 230 17.89 16.51 -3.65
C VAL A 230 18.68 17.24 -2.58
N THR A 231 18.31 17.04 -1.32
CA THR A 231 19.16 17.37 -0.17
C THR A 231 19.99 16.14 0.17
N ILE A 232 21.30 16.26 0.14
CA ILE A 232 22.21 15.13 0.38
C ILE A 232 22.54 15.02 1.87
N ASP A 233 22.67 13.81 2.39
CA ASP A 233 22.96 13.51 3.80
C ASP A 233 24.43 13.16 4.06
N ALA A 234 25.22 13.08 3.00
CA ALA A 234 26.66 12.85 3.01
C ALA A 234 27.37 13.73 1.97
N ASP A 235 28.67 13.94 2.15
CA ASP A 235 29.49 14.73 1.22
C ASP A 235 29.66 14.06 -0.16
N GLN A 236 29.31 12.78 -0.27
CA GLN A 236 29.20 12.08 -1.55
C GLN A 236 27.82 11.46 -1.70
N PHE A 237 27.15 11.80 -2.81
CA PHE A 237 25.84 11.26 -3.15
C PHE A 237 25.82 10.76 -4.59
N ILE A 238 25.10 9.67 -4.84
CA ILE A 238 24.92 9.11 -6.19
C ILE A 238 23.44 9.16 -6.54
N TYR A 239 23.11 9.91 -7.59
CA TYR A 239 21.80 9.84 -8.23
C TYR A 239 21.85 8.88 -9.41
N VAL A 240 20.87 7.98 -9.52
CA VAL A 240 20.74 7.01 -10.62
C VAL A 240 19.52 7.37 -11.47
N ASP A 241 19.74 7.64 -12.77
CA ASP A 241 18.67 7.94 -13.72
C ASP A 241 18.14 6.67 -14.39
N LEU A 242 17.09 6.09 -13.81
CA LEU A 242 16.42 4.90 -14.36
C LEU A 242 15.54 5.22 -15.59
N GLU A 243 15.14 6.48 -15.79
CA GLU A 243 14.28 6.86 -16.91
C GLU A 243 15.04 6.92 -18.24
N ALA A 244 16.28 7.42 -18.22
CA ALA A 244 17.15 7.45 -19.40
C ALA A 244 17.29 6.06 -20.00
N THR A 245 17.52 5.07 -19.14
CA THR A 245 17.64 3.66 -19.49
C THR A 245 16.34 3.12 -20.06
N ARG A 246 15.21 3.32 -19.38
CA ARG A 246 13.89 2.83 -19.84
C ARG A 246 13.55 3.34 -21.24
N LEU A 247 13.91 4.58 -21.55
CA LEU A 247 13.63 5.22 -22.84
C LEU A 247 14.77 5.05 -23.86
N ARG A 248 15.86 4.36 -23.51
CA ARG A 248 17.09 4.23 -24.31
C ARG A 248 17.61 5.56 -24.84
N LYS A 249 17.49 6.63 -24.05
CA LYS A 249 17.92 7.97 -24.44
C LYS A 249 19.29 8.26 -23.88
N GLN A 250 20.18 8.78 -24.72
CA GLN A 250 21.39 9.43 -24.24
C GLN A 250 21.01 10.74 -23.53
N ARG A 251 21.60 10.96 -22.36
CA ARG A 251 21.42 12.19 -21.57
C ARG A 251 22.77 12.71 -21.11
N PHE A 252 22.84 14.02 -20.99
CA PHE A 252 23.92 14.77 -20.37
C PHE A 252 23.38 15.41 -19.11
N TYR A 253 24.22 15.57 -18.09
CA TYR A 253 23.79 16.03 -16.77
C TYR A 253 24.56 17.26 -16.35
N GLN A 254 23.90 18.15 -15.63
CA GLN A 254 24.53 19.19 -14.83
C GLN A 254 23.94 19.17 -13.42
N VAL A 255 24.74 19.65 -12.47
CA VAL A 255 24.36 19.74 -11.06
C VAL A 255 24.71 21.12 -10.56
N GLU A 256 23.75 21.79 -9.93
CA GLU A 256 23.90 23.12 -9.35
C GLU A 256 23.42 23.09 -7.90
N GLU A 257 24.19 23.68 -6.98
CA GLU A 257 23.72 23.91 -5.59
C GLU A 257 22.62 24.99 -5.63
N VAL A 258 21.51 24.75 -4.94
CA VAL A 258 20.38 25.68 -4.87
C VAL A 258 20.11 26.12 -3.43
N PRO A 259 19.60 27.36 -3.21
CA PRO A 259 19.31 27.88 -1.87
C PRO A 259 18.30 27.05 -1.06
#